data_AF-A0A974UCL0-F1
#
_entry.id   AF-A0A974UCL0-F1
#
_cell.length_a   1.000
_cell.length_b   1.000
_cell.length_c   1.000
_cell.angle_alpha   90.00
_cell.angle_beta   90.00
_cell.angle_gamma   90.00
#
_symmetry.space_group_name_H-M   'P 1'
#
loop_
_entity.id
_entity.type
_entity.pdbx_description
1 polymer ?
#
loop_
_entity_poly.entity_id
_entity_poly.type
_entity_poly.pdbx_seq_one_letter_code
_entity_poly.pdbx_strand_id
1 'polypeptide(L)' 'MAILLAQVEVQVGALDHAAESGFHWLPFNKLELQFYNIRHVQQHTGELCERFGAHGEVEVGWVGMG' A
#
# COMPACT_ATOMS: atom_id res chain seq x y z
N MET A 1 -6.43 -15.91 4.86
CA MET A 1 -6.39 -14.53 5.39
C MET A 1 -5.76 -14.44 6.79
N ALA A 2 -6.06 -15.35 7.72
CA ALA A 2 -5.47 -15.35 9.08
C ALA A 2 -3.92 -15.39 9.12
N ILE A 3 -3.28 -16.19 8.26
CA ILE A 3 -1.81 -16.29 8.20
C ILE A 3 -1.17 -14.96 7.77
N LEU A 4 -1.80 -14.23 6.83
CA LEU A 4 -1.30 -12.95 6.34
C LEU A 4 -1.35 -11.87 7.44
N LEU A 5 -2.45 -11.82 8.19
CA LEU A 5 -2.61 -10.86 9.29
C LEU A 5 -1.58 -11.11 10.40
N ALA A 6 -1.39 -12.37 10.79
CA ALA A 6 -0.37 -12.74 11.77
C ALA A 6 1.06 -12.36 11.31
N GLN A 7 1.35 -12.54 10.02
CA GLN A 7 2.63 -12.11 9.45
C GLN A 7 2.81 -10.59 9.55
N VAL A 8 1.79 -9.81 9.20
CA VAL A 8 1.84 -8.34 9.27
C VAL A 8 2.12 -7.86 10.69
N GLU A 9 1.42 -8.40 11.69
CA GLU A 9 1.64 -8.05 13.10
C GLU A 9 3.10 -8.30 13.54
N VAL A 10 3.65 -9.47 13.19
CA VAL A 10 5.05 -9.80 13.50
C VAL A 10 6.02 -8.85 12.80
N GLN A 11 5.79 -8.54 11.51
CA GLN A 11 6.68 -7.66 10.75
C GLN A 11 6.62 -6.22 11.23
N VAL A 12 5.41 -5.70 11.52
CA VAL A 12 5.24 -4.35 12.05
C VAL A 12 5.94 -4.22 13.40
N GLY A 13 5.75 -5.18 14.31
CA GLY A 13 6.42 -5.15 15.62
C GLY A 13 7.94 -5.32 15.57
N ALA A 14 8.47 -5.98 14.54
CA ALA A 14 9.92 -6.21 14.37
C ALA A 14 10.66 -5.06 13.66
N LEU A 15 9.93 -4.14 13.00
CA LEU A 15 10.53 -3.04 12.25
C LEU A 15 10.95 -1.89 13.17
N ASP A 16 12.17 -1.38 12.98
CA ASP A 16 12.52 -0.06 13.49
C ASP A 16 11.83 1.03 12.65
N HIS A 17 10.78 1.62 13.21
CA HIS A 17 9.98 2.65 12.57
C HIS A 17 10.73 3.98 12.37
N ALA A 18 11.75 4.26 13.18
CA ALA A 18 12.52 5.49 13.13
C ALA A 18 13.75 5.39 12.20
N ALA A 19 14.15 4.18 11.80
CA ALA A 19 15.24 3.97 10.87
C ALA A 19 14.98 4.64 9.50
N GLU A 20 16.05 4.92 8.76
CA GLU A 20 15.96 5.49 7.42
C GLU A 20 15.18 4.60 6.45
N SER A 21 14.54 5.21 5.46
CA SER A 21 13.79 4.53 4.39
C SER A 21 14.60 3.46 3.67
N GLY A 22 15.93 3.61 3.61
CA GLY A 22 16.84 2.79 2.79
C GLY A 22 17.00 3.32 1.37
N PHE A 23 16.34 4.43 1.03
CA PHE A 23 16.45 5.11 -0.25
C PHE A 23 17.09 6.48 -0.03
N HIS A 24 18.32 6.69 -0.51
CA HIS A 24 19.07 7.94 -0.32
C HIS A 24 18.37 9.19 -0.87
N TRP A 25 17.44 9.03 -1.81
CA TRP A 25 16.68 10.11 -2.45
C TRP A 25 15.33 10.37 -1.78
N LEU A 26 14.89 9.53 -0.84
CA LEU A 26 13.60 9.65 -0.17
C LEU A 26 13.83 9.93 1.32
N PRO A 27 13.71 11.19 1.76
CA PRO A 27 14.07 11.63 3.11
C PRO A 27 12.97 11.27 4.13
N PHE A 28 12.61 9.99 4.18
CA PHE A 28 11.59 9.43 5.07
C PHE A 28 12.22 8.47 6.07
N ASN A 29 11.62 8.39 7.25
CA ASN A 29 11.83 7.25 8.13
C ASN A 29 11.03 6.02 7.64
N LYS A 30 11.22 4.87 8.28
CA LYS A 30 10.62 3.60 7.86
C LYS A 30 9.10 3.64 7.93
N LEU A 31 8.54 4.33 8.92
CA LEU A 31 7.09 4.49 9.09
C LEU A 31 6.48 5.33 7.97
N GLU A 32 7.06 6.49 7.69
CA GLU A 32 6.67 7.37 6.58
C GLU A 32 6.74 6.64 5.24
N LEU A 33 7.77 5.81 5.03
CA LEU A 33 7.87 4.95 3.85
C LEU A 33 6.69 3.97 3.74
N GLN A 34 6.21 3.36 4.84
CA GLN A 34 5.07 2.44 4.76
C GLN A 34 3.78 3.17 4.36
N PHE A 35 3.52 4.35 4.92
CA PHE A 35 2.38 5.17 4.51
C PHE A 35 2.50 5.65 3.06
N TYR A 36 3.71 6.02 2.63
CA TYR A 36 3.97 6.38 1.25
C TYR A 36 3.67 5.23 0.30
N ASN A 37 4.11 4.01 0.62
CA ASN A 37 3.83 2.82 -0.19
C ASN A 37 2.33 2.56 -0.32
N ILE A 38 1.57 2.62 0.78
CA ILE A 38 0.11 2.44 0.77
C ILE A 38 -0.53 3.49 -0.16
N ARG A 39 -0.19 4.77 0.03
CA ARG A 39 -0.70 5.86 -0.82
C ARG A 39 -0.35 5.65 -2.29
N HIS A 40 0.89 5.23 -2.58
CA HIS A 40 1.37 5.05 -3.95
C HIS A 40 0.65 3.89 -4.66
N VAL A 41 0.44 2.77 -3.97
CA VAL A 41 -0.37 1.65 -4.48
C VAL A 41 -1.81 2.09 -4.72
N GLN A 42 -2.41 2.82 -3.78
CA GLN A 42 -3.78 3.32 -3.92
C GLN A 42 -3.92 4.29 -5.10
N GLN A 43 -2.94 5.19 -5.29
CA GLN A 43 -2.90 6.13 -6.41
C GLN A 43 -2.92 5.38 -7.76
N HIS A 44 -2.00 4.44 -7.96
CA HIS A 44 -1.93 3.69 -9.21
C HIS A 44 -3.13 2.74 -9.40
N THR A 45 -3.71 2.24 -8.31
CA THR A 45 -4.98 1.48 -8.38
C THR A 45 -6.11 2.38 -8.88
N GLY A 46 -6.23 3.61 -8.36
CA GLY A 46 -7.21 4.59 -8.85
C GLY A 46 -7.02 4.94 -10.32
N GLU A 47 -5.79 5.24 -10.74
CA GLU A 47 -5.45 5.52 -12.14
C GLU A 47 -5.79 4.34 -13.06
N LEU A 48 -5.58 3.10 -12.61
CA LEU A 48 -5.95 1.90 -13.35
C LEU A 48 -7.47 1.75 -13.46
N CYS A 49 -8.21 1.97 -12.37
CA CYS A 49 -9.67 1.97 -12.37
C CYS A 49 -10.25 3.00 -13.36
N GLU A 50 -9.71 4.22 -13.38
CA GLU A 50 -10.13 5.27 -14.33
C GLU A 50 -9.91 4.84 -15.78
N ARG A 51 -8.76 4.23 -16.09
CA ARG A 51 -8.46 3.73 -17.44
C ARG A 51 -9.41 2.61 -17.86
N PHE A 52 -9.71 1.66 -16.96
CA PHE A 52 -10.69 0.61 -17.25
C PHE A 52 -12.09 1.19 -17.47
N GLY A 53 -12.51 2.16 -16.66
CA GLY A 53 -13.79 2.86 -16.85
C GLY A 53 -13.87 3.60 -18.18
N ALA A 54 -12.77 4.22 -18.64
CA ALA A 54 -12.73 4.95 -19.92
C ALA A 54 -12.85 4.04 -21.16
N HIS A 55 -12.50 2.75 -21.06
CA HIS A 55 -12.54 1.80 -22.18
C HIS A 55 -13.81 0.95 -22.26
N GLY A 56 -14.73 1.07 -21.30
CA GLY A 56 -16.05 0.43 -21.32
C GLY A 56 -16.14 -0.94 -20.64
N GLU A 57 -17.21 -1.10 -19.85
CA GLU A 57 -17.79 -2.33 -19.26
C GLU A 57 -17.05 -3.09 -18.15
N VAL A 58 -15.82 -2.73 -17.76
CA VAL A 58 -15.19 -3.36 -16.58
C VAL A 58 -15.53 -2.57 -15.31
N GLU A 59 -16.61 -2.96 -14.64
CA GLU A 59 -16.88 -2.52 -13.27
C GLU A 59 -15.84 -3.15 -12.33
N VAL A 60 -14.92 -2.33 -11.80
CA VAL A 60 -13.96 -2.78 -10.80
C VAL A 60 -14.67 -2.82 -9.45
N GLY A 61 -15.08 -4.02 -9.04
CA GLY A 61 -15.64 -4.25 -7.72
C GLY A 61 -14.60 -3.97 -6.63
N TRP A 62 -14.83 -2.93 -5.84
CA TRP A 62 -14.00 -2.66 -4.66
C TRP A 62 -14.17 -3.80 -3.64
N VAL A 63 -13.06 -4.42 -3.26
CA VAL A 63 -13.06 -5.42 -2.19
C VAL A 63 -12.92 -4.68 -0.86
N GLY A 64 -14.02 -4.64 -0.09
CA GLY A 64 -14.05 -4.18 1.29
C GLY A 64 -14.48 -5.30 2.24
N MET A 65 -14.08 -5.20 3.52
CA MET A 65 -14.71 -5.98 4.58
C MET A 65 -16.04 -5.29 4.90
N GLY A 66 -17.16 -5.95 4.61
CA GLY A 66 -18.50 -5.54 5.07
C GLY A 66 -18.68 -5.73 6.57
#